data_AF-A0A3S1D294-F1
#
_entry.id   AF-A0A3S1D294-F1
#
_cell.length_a   1.000
_cell.length_b   1.000
_cell.length_c   1.000
_cell.angle_alpha   90.00
_cell.angle_beta   90.00
_cell.angle_gamma   90.00
#
_symmetry.space_group_name_H-M   'P 1'
#
loop_
_entity.id
_entity.type
_entity.pdbx_description
1 polymer ?
#
loop_
_entity_poly.entity_id
_entity_poly.type
_entity_poly.pdbx_seq_one_letter_code
_entity_poly.pdbx_strand_id
1 'polypeptide(L)' 'MKITYDPRYNIAYIHLREKKAQVNTIQVSEEMNVDIAPDGTIYGIELLNANQQLSLDEQGKLTVVNEALGESSEIKLLI' A
#
# COMPACT_ATOMS: atom_id res chain seq x y z
N MET A 1 -3.77 9.64 3.42
CA MET A 1 -3.21 8.31 3.14
C MET A 1 -3.05 7.56 4.45
N LYS A 2 -3.32 6.26 4.49
CA LYS A 2 -3.15 5.39 5.66
C LYS A 2 -2.65 4.04 5.18
N ILE A 3 -1.68 3.46 5.85
CA ILE A 3 -1.26 2.08 5.63
C ILE A 3 -1.66 1.25 6.85
N THR A 4 -2.29 0.11 6.63
CA THR A 4 -2.58 -0.87 7.68
C THR A 4 -1.97 -2.21 7.30
N TYR A 5 -1.60 -3.00 8.31
CA TYR A 5 -1.09 -4.35 8.12
C TYR A 5 -1.90 -5.29 9.04
N ASP A 6 -2.44 -6.35 8.46
CA ASP A 6 -3.10 -7.43 9.20
C ASP A 6 -2.23 -8.69 9.16
N PRO A 7 -1.48 -9.00 10.23
CA PRO A 7 -0.58 -10.15 10.25
C PRO A 7 -1.32 -11.49 10.20
N ARG A 8 -2.63 -11.53 10.49
CA ARG A 8 -3.42 -12.79 10.45
C ARG A 8 -3.59 -13.31 9.04
N TYR A 9 -3.65 -12.39 8.07
CA TYR A 9 -3.81 -12.71 6.65
C TYR A 9 -2.56 -12.38 5.83
N ASN A 10 -1.53 -11.79 6.44
CA ASN A 10 -0.34 -11.28 5.77
C ASN A 10 -0.67 -10.34 4.60
N ILE A 11 -1.56 -9.38 4.87
CA ILE A 11 -2.00 -8.38 3.89
C ILE A 11 -1.77 -6.98 4.45
N ALA A 12 -1.27 -6.08 3.60
CA ALA A 12 -1.19 -4.65 3.89
C ALA A 12 -2.11 -3.88 2.96
N TYR A 13 -2.83 -2.91 3.51
CA TYR A 13 -3.73 -2.04 2.77
C TYR A 13 -3.15 -0.63 2.72
N ILE A 14 -2.95 -0.11 1.51
CA ILE A 14 -2.60 1.29 1.28
C ILE A 14 -3.88 2.03 0.91
N HIS A 15 -4.43 2.77 1.86
CA HIS A 15 -5.59 3.63 1.64
C HIS A 15 -5.11 4.99 1.11
N LEU A 16 -5.33 5.24 -0.18
CA LEU A 16 -4.94 6.49 -0.82
C LEU A 16 -5.90 7.63 -0.44
N ARG A 17 -7.20 7.32 -0.33
CA ARG A 17 -8.27 8.28 -0.02
C ARG A 17 -9.43 7.60 0.71
N GLU A 18 -10.30 8.39 1.32
CA GLU A 18 -11.54 7.87 1.90
C GLU A 18 -12.44 7.25 0.83
N LYS A 19 -12.96 6.06 1.09
CA LYS A 19 -13.87 5.33 0.20
C LYS A 19 -15.25 5.97 0.27
N LYS A 20 -15.61 6.74 -0.76
CA LYS A 20 -16.89 7.49 -0.86
C LYS A 20 -17.84 6.94 -1.91
N ALA A 21 -17.41 5.94 -2.67
CA ALA A 21 -18.16 5.30 -3.73
C ALA A 21 -18.00 3.78 -3.64
N GLN A 22 -18.89 3.05 -4.29
CA GLN A 22 -18.67 1.65 -4.57
C GLN A 22 -17.47 1.53 -5.51
N VAL A 23 -16.51 0.68 -5.14
CA VAL A 23 -15.34 0.37 -5.95
C VAL A 23 -15.36 -1.12 -6.25
N ASN A 24 -14.74 -1.48 -7.37
CA ASN A 24 -14.44 -2.87 -7.70
C ASN A 24 -12.99 -3.15 -7.33
N THR A 25 -12.74 -4.34 -6.81
CA THR A 25 -11.38 -4.83 -6.57
C THR A 25 -10.94 -5.59 -7.82
N ILE A 26 -9.84 -5.14 -8.42
CA ILE A 26 -9.18 -5.82 -9.54
C ILE A 26 -7.96 -6.54 -8.99
N GLN A 27 -7.88 -7.85 -9.23
CA GLN A 27 -6.65 -8.60 -9.01
C GLN A 27 -5.67 -8.24 -10.12
N VAL A 28 -4.56 -7.60 -9.76
CA VAL A 28 -3.52 -7.20 -10.72
C VAL A 28 -2.49 -8.32 -10.89
N SER A 29 -2.20 -9.05 -9.81
CA SER A 29 -1.34 -10.23 -9.80
C SER A 29 -1.69 -11.14 -8.62
N GLU A 30 -0.96 -12.25 -8.45
CA GLU A 30 -1.02 -13.08 -7.24
C GLU A 30 -0.55 -12.34 -5.98
N GLU A 31 0.12 -11.21 -6.14
CA GLU A 31 0.74 -10.44 -5.05
C GLU A 31 0.01 -9.12 -4.76
N MET A 32 -0.97 -8.72 -5.58
CA MET A 32 -1.57 -7.39 -5.47
C MET A 32 -2.99 -7.28 -6.01
N ASN A 33 -3.85 -6.60 -5.23
CA ASN A 33 -5.16 -6.12 -5.66
C ASN A 33 -5.23 -4.60 -5.67
N VAL A 34 -6.12 -4.04 -6.49
CA VAL A 34 -6.39 -2.60 -6.58
C VAL A 34 -7.89 -2.32 -6.51
N ASP A 35 -8.27 -1.46 -5.58
CA ASP A 35 -9.62 -0.95 -5.41
C ASP A 35 -9.83 0.29 -6.31
N ILE A 36 -10.71 0.16 -7.32
CA ILE A 36 -10.92 1.19 -8.35
C ILE A 36 -12.41 1.47 -8.60
N ALA A 37 -12.76 2.75 -8.76
CA ALA A 37 -14.11 3.17 -9.15
C ALA A 37 -14.31 3.12 -10.68
N PRO A 38 -15.57 3.17 -11.17
CA PRO A 38 -15.86 3.14 -12.62
C PRO A 38 -15.22 4.27 -13.43
N ASP A 39 -14.92 5.41 -12.80
CA ASP A 39 -14.23 6.55 -13.40
C ASP A 39 -12.70 6.38 -13.46
N GLY A 40 -12.18 5.23 -13.01
CA GLY A 40 -10.76 4.92 -12.95
C GLY A 40 -10.07 5.43 -11.68
N THR A 41 -10.80 6.05 -10.75
CA THR A 41 -10.22 6.53 -9.49
C THR A 41 -9.77 5.37 -8.61
N ILE A 42 -8.47 5.33 -8.26
CA ILE A 42 -7.92 4.33 -7.33
C ILE A 42 -8.11 4.79 -5.88
N TYR A 43 -8.74 3.94 -5.08
CA TYR A 43 -9.01 4.17 -3.67
C TYR A 43 -8.02 3.46 -2.74
N GLY A 44 -7.61 2.25 -3.11
CA GLY A 44 -6.73 1.45 -2.27
C GLY A 44 -5.95 0.42 -3.06
N ILE A 45 -4.89 -0.07 -2.43
CA ILE A 45 -4.05 -1.17 -2.92
C ILE A 45 -3.93 -2.18 -1.78
N GLU A 46 -4.03 -3.46 -2.09
CA GLU A 46 -3.81 -4.56 -1.17
C GLU A 46 -2.54 -5.29 -1.61
N LEU A 47 -1.54 -5.34 -0.73
CA LEU A 47 -0.34 -6.14 -0.93
C LEU A 47 -0.58 -7.50 -0.30
N LEU A 48 -0.58 -8.55 -1.11
CA LEU A 48 -0.73 -9.94 -0.69
C LEU A 48 0.67 -10.49 -0.37
N ASN A 49 0.85 -11.17 0.77
CA ASN A 49 2.18 -11.51 1.30
C ASN A 49 3.00 -10.25 1.68
N ALA A 50 2.35 -9.37 2.44
CA ALA A 50 2.84 -8.03 2.74
C ALA A 50 4.16 -7.99 3.52
N ASN A 51 4.42 -8.94 4.41
CA ASN A 51 5.70 -8.96 5.14
C ASN A 51 6.89 -9.11 4.19
N GLN A 52 6.78 -9.89 3.12
CA GLN A 52 7.83 -10.03 2.12
C GLN A 52 7.97 -8.72 1.34
N GLN A 53 6.86 -8.15 0.87
CA GLN A 53 6.89 -6.92 0.07
C GLN A 53 7.36 -5.68 0.84
N LEU A 54 7.01 -5.57 2.14
CA LEU A 54 7.38 -4.45 3.00
C LEU A 54 8.73 -4.65 3.73
N SER A 55 9.32 -5.84 3.66
CA SER A 55 10.66 -6.13 4.23
C SER A 55 11.72 -6.33 3.13
N LEU A 56 11.48 -5.84 1.91
CA LEU A 56 12.46 -5.93 0.82
C LEU A 56 13.70 -5.05 1.07
N ASP A 57 13.61 -4.04 1.94
CA ASP A 57 14.78 -3.38 2.49
C ASP A 57 15.25 -4.14 3.76
N GLU A 58 16.56 -4.31 3.93
CA GLU A 58 17.13 -5.00 5.11
C GLU A 58 16.76 -4.32 6.45
N GLN A 59 16.10 -3.17 6.41
CA GLN A 59 15.81 -2.30 7.53
C GLN A 59 14.31 -2.21 7.87
N GLY A 60 13.41 -2.75 7.04
CA GLY A 60 11.96 -2.72 7.25
C GLY A 60 11.40 -1.30 7.33
N LYS A 61 11.78 -0.42 6.39
CA LYS A 61 11.41 1.00 6.40
C LYS A 61 10.54 1.36 5.20
N LEU A 62 9.57 2.24 5.46
CA LEU A 62 8.89 2.98 4.41
C LEU A 62 9.60 4.32 4.21
N THR A 63 10.09 4.54 2.99
CA THR A 63 10.74 5.80 2.61
C THR A 63 9.83 6.60 1.68
N VAL A 64 9.58 7.86 2.02
CA VAL A 64 8.89 8.83 1.17
C VAL A 64 9.92 9.81 0.65
N VAL A 65 10.12 9.86 -0.67
CA VAL A 65 11.12 10.71 -1.33
C VAL A 65 10.44 11.85 -2.07
N ASN A 66 10.90 13.06 -1.84
CA ASN A 66 10.63 14.22 -2.68
C ASN A 66 11.81 14.42 -3.64
N GLU A 67 11.71 13.82 -4.82
CA GLU A 67 12.74 13.84 -5.86
C GLU A 67 13.14 15.27 -6.28
N ALA A 68 12.18 16.20 -6.34
CA ALA A 68 12.43 17.56 -6.78
C ALA A 68 13.30 18.36 -5.80
N LEU A 69 13.24 18.02 -4.52
CA LEU A 69 14.04 18.66 -3.47
C LEU A 69 15.24 17.81 -3.02
N GLY A 70 15.31 16.55 -3.46
CA GLY A 70 16.30 15.58 -2.98
C GLY A 70 16.13 15.23 -1.50
N GLU A 71 14.93 15.38 -0.95
CA GLU A 71 14.63 15.15 0.46
C GLU A 71 13.89 13.82 0.66
N SER A 72 14.10 13.17 1.81
CA SER A 72 13.38 11.93 2.16
C SER A 72 12.96 11.91 3.63
N SER A 73 11.88 11.18 3.90
CA SER A 73 11.43 10.83 5.25
C SER A 73 11.30 9.32 5.36
N GLU A 74 11.81 8.76 6.46
CA GLU A 74 11.76 7.32 6.73
C GLU A 74 10.88 7.02 7.93
N ILE A 75 10.11 5.94 7.85
CA ILE A 75 9.32 5.40 8.96
C ILE A 75 9.68 3.94 9.11
N LYS A 76 10.18 3.55 10.28
CA LYS A 76 10.40 2.15 10.62
C LYS A 76 9.04 1.44 10.76
N LEU A 77 8.87 0.35 10.02
CA LEU A 77 7.68 -0.49 10.11
C LEU A 77 7.84 -1.50 11.26
N LEU A 78 6.74 -1.74 11.98
CA LEU A 78 6.65 -2.74 13.05
C LEU A 78 5.74 -3.87 12.55
N ILE A 79 6.24 -4.67 11.62
CA ILE A 79 5.49 -5.72 10.89
C ILE A 79 6.00 -7.11 11.21
#